data_AF-A0A381W2J1-F1
#
_entry.id   AF-A0A381W2J1-F1
#
_cell.length_a   1.000
_cell.length_b   1.000
_cell.length_c   1.000
_cell.angle_alpha   90.00
_cell.angle_beta   90.00
_cell.angle_gamma   90.00
#
_symmetry.space_group_name_H-M   'P 1'
#
loop_
_entity.id
_entity.type
_entity.pdbx_description
1 polymer ?
#
loop_
_entity_poly.entity_id
_entity_poly.type
_entity_poly.pdbx_seq_one_letter_code
_entity_poly.pdbx_strand_id
1 'polypeptide(L)' 'VSLLLRKGLAALSLFLGLMLMLVWHHWADSTLVHLTIGLMLTIGGVVLAVQALRDSAP' A
#
# COMPACT_ATOMS: atom_id res chain seq x y z
N VAL A 1 -14.11 12.01 5.10
CA VAL A 1 -13.57 11.10 4.05
C VAL A 1 -14.53 9.94 3.88
N SER A 2 -15.13 9.77 2.70
CA SER A 2 -16.09 8.70 2.44
C SER A 2 -15.45 7.31 2.56
N LEU A 3 -16.23 6.31 2.91
CA LEU A 3 -15.76 4.91 3.07
C LEU A 3 -15.14 4.37 1.76
N LEU A 4 -15.75 4.73 0.61
CA LEU A 4 -15.25 4.40 -0.72
C LEU A 4 -13.88 5.02 -1.00
N LEU A 5 -13.67 6.27 -0.59
CA LEU A 5 -12.39 6.94 -0.78
C LEU A 5 -11.29 6.27 0.07
N ARG A 6 -11.60 5.85 1.31
CA ARG A 6 -10.65 5.09 2.15
C ARG A 6 -10.29 3.73 1.54
N LYS A 7 -11.27 2.99 1.02
CA LYS A 7 -11.03 1.71 0.31
C LYS A 7 -10.19 1.91 -0.95
N GLY A 8 -10.49 2.96 -1.72
CA GLY A 8 -9.73 3.33 -2.92
C GLY A 8 -8.28 3.69 -2.61
N LEU A 9 -8.04 4.54 -1.59
CA LEU A 9 -6.68 4.86 -1.15
C LEU A 9 -5.93 3.63 -0.62
N ALA A 10 -6.60 2.76 0.14
CA ALA A 10 -5.99 1.53 0.63
C ALA A 10 -5.52 0.63 -0.51
N ALA A 11 -6.39 0.38 -1.50
CA ALA A 11 -6.08 -0.43 -2.67
C ALA A 11 -4.95 0.18 -3.51
N LEU A 12 -4.99 1.50 -3.74
CA LEU A 12 -3.95 2.21 -4.48
C LEU A 12 -2.59 2.15 -3.77
N SER A 13 -2.58 2.34 -2.45
CA SER A 13 -1.36 2.26 -1.63
C SER A 13 -0.76 0.85 -1.64
N LEU A 14 -1.59 -0.19 -1.54
CA LEU A 14 -1.15 -1.58 -1.67
C LEU A 14 -0.58 -1.88 -3.06
N PHE A 15 -1.27 -1.45 -4.11
CA PHE A 15 -0.83 -1.65 -5.48
C PHE A 15 0.53 -0.99 -5.74
N LEU A 16 0.68 0.30 -5.39
CA LEU A 16 1.96 1.00 -5.54
C LEU A 16 3.07 0.36 -4.70
N GLY A 17 2.78 0.01 -3.45
CA GLY A 17 3.76 -0.60 -2.55
C GLY A 17 4.33 -1.91 -3.09
N LEU A 18 3.44 -2.81 -3.53
CA LEU A 18 3.82 -4.08 -4.15
C LEU A 18 4.51 -3.90 -5.50
N MET A 19 4.05 -2.96 -6.33
CA MET A 19 4.70 -2.63 -7.60
C MET A 19 6.14 -2.15 -7.37
N LEU A 20 6.37 -1.25 -6.41
CA LEU A 20 7.70 -0.75 -6.05
C LEU A 20 8.62 -1.86 -5.55
N MET A 21 8.09 -2.78 -4.74
CA MET A 21 8.84 -3.97 -4.30
C MET A 21 9.18 -4.89 -5.46
N LEU A 22 8.26 -5.09 -6.41
CA LEU A 22 8.50 -5.91 -7.60
C LEU A 22 9.55 -5.28 -8.51
N VAL A 23 9.50 -3.96 -8.70
CA VAL A 23 10.51 -3.19 -9.44
C VAL A 23 11.86 -3.30 -8.76
N TRP A 24 11.91 -3.16 -7.43
CA TRP A 24 13.14 -3.33 -6.66
C TRP A 24 13.70 -4.75 -6.79
N HIS A 25 12.85 -5.78 -6.73
CA HIS A 25 13.25 -7.16 -6.90
C HIS A 25 13.74 -7.46 -8.33
N HIS A 26 13.12 -6.86 -9.34
CA HIS A 26 13.47 -7.11 -10.75
C HIS A 26 14.72 -6.35 -11.19
N TRP A 27 14.96 -5.15 -10.66
CA TRP A 27 16.10 -4.31 -11.01
C TRP A 27 17.08 -4.24 -9.83
N ALA A 28 18.16 -5.03 -9.90
CA ALA A 28 19.17 -5.16 -8.85
C ALA A 28 19.94 -3.86 -8.52
N ASP A 29 19.88 -2.84 -9.38
CA ASP A 29 20.43 -1.50 -9.14
C ASP A 29 19.48 -0.58 -8.35
N SER A 30 18.28 -1.05 -8.02
CA SER A 30 17.30 -0.27 -7.30
C SER A 30 17.74 -0.07 -5.84
N THR A 31 17.82 1.20 -5.43
CA THR A 31 18.25 1.58 -4.08
C THR A 31 17.34 1.01 -3.00
N LEU A 32 17.89 0.67 -1.82
CA LEU A 32 17.12 0.23 -0.64
C LEU A 32 15.99 1.20 -0.25
N VAL A 33 16.09 2.46 -0.68
CA VAL A 33 15.05 3.48 -0.53
C VAL A 33 13.75 3.06 -1.24
N HIS A 34 13.82 2.50 -2.45
CA HIS A 34 12.64 2.03 -3.18
C HIS A 34 11.92 0.90 -2.44
N LEU A 35 12.68 -0.06 -1.91
CA LEU A 35 12.14 -1.12 -1.07
C LEU A 35 11.46 -0.57 0.18
N THR A 36 12.11 0.39 0.85
CA THR A 36 11.59 0.99 2.08
C THR A 36 10.28 1.76 1.83
N ILE A 37 10.23 2.55 0.77
CA ILE A 37 9.01 3.28 0.37
C ILE A 37 7.90 2.30 0.00
N GLY A 38 8.22 1.26 -0.79
CA GLY A 38 7.27 0.22 -1.16
C GLY A 38 6.69 -0.49 0.06
N LEU A 39 7.53 -0.76 1.07
CA LEU A 39 7.12 -1.38 2.32
C LEU A 39 6.20 -0.47 3.13
N MET A 40 6.56 0.81 3.29
CA MET A 40 5.74 1.78 4.02
C MET A 40 4.36 1.99 3.35
N LEU A 41 4.31 2.04 2.02
CA LEU A 41 3.06 2.14 1.27
C LEU A 41 2.21 0.87 1.41
N THR A 42 2.84 -0.30 1.40
CA THR A 42 2.14 -1.57 1.60
C THR A 42 1.54 -1.64 3.01
N ILE A 43 2.35 -1.36 4.05
CA ILE A 43 1.89 -1.35 5.45
C ILE A 43 0.78 -0.33 5.65
N GLY A 44 0.96 0.90 5.16
CA GLY A 44 -0.06 1.95 5.23
C GLY A 44 -1.35 1.55 4.52
N GLY A 45 -1.24 0.92 3.35
CA GLY A 45 -2.36 0.37 2.60
C GLY A 45 -3.12 -0.71 3.38
N VAL A 46 -2.42 -1.63 4.03
CA VAL A 46 -3.04 -2.65 4.91
C VAL A 46 -3.79 -1.97 6.06
N VAL A 47 -3.17 -1.01 6.74
CA VAL A 47 -3.80 -0.31 7.87
C VAL A 47 -5.06 0.43 7.42
N LEU A 48 -5.04 1.10 6.27
CA LEU A 48 -6.23 1.74 5.70
C LEU A 48 -7.31 0.73 5.31
N ALA A 49 -6.92 -0.42 4.75
CA ALA A 49 -7.85 -1.49 4.39
C ALA A 49 -8.54 -2.06 5.63
N VAL A 50 -7.78 -2.35 6.68
CA VAL A 50 -8.29 -2.86 7.96
C VAL A 50 -9.24 -1.85 8.61
N GLN A 51 -8.86 -0.57 8.64
CA GLN A 51 -9.75 0.48 9.15
C GLN A 51 -11.03 0.59 8.32
N ALA A 52 -10.94 0.56 6.99
CA ALA A 52 -12.11 0.58 6.13
C ALA A 52 -13.00 -0.65 6.32
N LEU A 53 -12.42 -1.81 6.62
CA LEU A 53 -13.16 -3.05 6.90
C LEU A 53 -13.89 -2.96 8.25
N ARG A 54 -13.20 -2.49 9.29
CA ARG A 54 -13.78 -2.25 10.62
C ARG A 54 -14.91 -1.24 10.56
N ASP A 55 -14.73 -0.14 9.84
CA ASP A 55 -15.75 0.89 9.63
C ASP A 55 -16.93 0.41 8.76
N SER A 56 -16.77 -0.72 8.06
CA SER A 56 -17.84 -1.36 7.27
C SER A 56 -18.64 -2.39 8.08
N ALA A 57 -18.16 -2.79 9.26
CA ALA A 57 -18.85 -3.75 10.12
C ALA A 57 -19.96 -3.02 10.92
N PRO A 58 -21.16 -3.61 11.02
CA PRO A 58 -22.28 -3.04 11.77
C PRO A 58 -22.05 -3.05 13.29
#